data_AF-A0A8X8FS86-F1
#
_entry.id   AF-A0A8X8FS86-F1
#
_cell.length_a   1.000
_cell.length_b   1.000
_cell.length_c   1.000
_cell.angle_alpha   90.00
_cell.angle_beta   90.00
_cell.angle_gamma   90.00
#
_symmetry.space_group_name_H-M   'P 1'
#
loop_
_entity.id
_entity.type
_entity.pdbx_description
1 polymer ?
#
loop_
_entity_poly.entity_id
_entity_poly.type
_entity_poly.pdbx_seq_one_letter_code
_entity_poly.pdbx_strand_id
1 'polypeptide(L)'
;MAALLAIIQLFLVPVLLIPALAVRYAGKSRPLNVVNYARVNDPSALHRWAGNRLAVLPLLFLISGLVSLHKPSLSAALLTLMIITMLVVAVSIAVGSEKFQSAP
;
A
#
# COMPACT_ATOMS: atom_id res chain seq x y z
N MET A 1 21.17 12.99 -9.91
CA MET A 1 20.41 12.67 -8.67
C MET A 1 18.91 12.61 -8.89
N ALA A 2 18.26 13.65 -9.44
CA ALA A 2 16.80 13.66 -9.63
C ALA A 2 16.27 12.52 -10.55
N ALA A 3 16.94 12.25 -11.68
CA ALA A 3 16.58 11.13 -12.56
C ALA A 3 16.66 9.77 -11.85
N LEU A 4 17.65 9.58 -10.96
CA LEU A 4 17.76 8.36 -10.15
C LEU A 4 16.56 8.20 -9.20
N LEU A 5 16.09 9.29 -8.58
CA LEU A 5 14.91 9.24 -7.71
C LEU A 5 13.63 8.88 -8.48
N ALA A 6 13.46 9.41 -9.69
CA ALA A 6 12.33 9.04 -10.55
C ALA A 6 12.37 7.55 -10.94
N ILE A 7 13.56 7.04 -11.28
CA ILE A 7 13.76 5.60 -11.56
C ILE A 7 13.41 4.76 -10.32
N ILE A 8 13.87 5.16 -9.14
CA ILE A 8 13.55 4.48 -7.87
C ILE A 8 12.04 4.47 -7.63
N GLN A 9 11.35 5.60 -7.83
CA GLN A 9 9.89 5.68 -7.67
C GLN A 9 9.16 4.69 -8.59
N LEU A 10 9.56 4.62 -9.86
CA LEU A 10 8.97 3.69 -10.82
C LEU A 10 9.32 2.23 -10.50
N PHE A 11 10.55 1.96 -10.07
CA PHE A 11 10.98 0.62 -9.68
C PHE A 11 10.23 0.09 -8.44
N LEU A 12 9.81 0.98 -7.53
CA LEU A 12 9.00 0.60 -6.38
C LEU A 12 7.56 0.20 -6.76
N VAL A 13 7.07 0.54 -7.96
CA VAL A 13 5.72 0.17 -8.41
C VAL A 13 5.51 -1.36 -8.40
N PRO A 14 6.31 -2.19 -9.11
CA PRO A 14 6.13 -3.64 -9.05
C PRO A 14 6.36 -4.20 -7.64
N VAL A 15 7.32 -3.65 -6.89
CA VAL A 15 7.63 -4.07 -5.50
C VAL A 15 6.44 -3.87 -4.57
N LEU A 16 5.68 -2.80 -4.74
CA LEU A 16 4.49 -2.48 -3.94
C LEU A 16 3.21 -3.12 -4.49
N LEU A 17 3.14 -3.35 -5.80
CA LEU A 17 2.00 -4.00 -6.44
C LEU A 17 1.91 -5.48 -6.06
N ILE A 18 3.03 -6.20 -6.01
CA ILE A 18 3.08 -7.61 -5.61
C ILE A 18 2.38 -7.86 -4.25
N PRO A 19 2.76 -7.20 -3.14
CA PRO A 19 2.11 -7.41 -1.85
C PRO A 19 0.65 -6.93 -1.84
N ALA A 20 0.31 -5.87 -2.58
CA ALA A 20 -1.08 -5.41 -2.70
C ALA A 20 -1.98 -6.50 -3.31
N LEU A 21 -1.52 -7.13 -4.40
CA LEU A 21 -2.22 -8.23 -5.05
C LEU A 21 -2.19 -9.50 -4.19
N ALA A 22 -1.04 -9.85 -3.60
CA ALA A 22 -0.91 -11.01 -2.73
C ALA A 22 -1.88 -10.94 -1.55
N VAL A 23 -2.00 -9.77 -0.90
CA VAL A 23 -2.98 -9.55 0.18
C VAL A 23 -4.40 -9.61 -0.37
N ARG A 24 -4.70 -8.97 -1.52
CA ARG A 24 -6.04 -8.96 -2.10
C ARG A 24 -6.57 -10.37 -2.41
N TYR A 25 -5.69 -11.26 -2.88
CA TYR A 25 -6.01 -12.59 -3.34
C TYR A 25 -5.54 -13.70 -2.38
N ALA A 26 -5.30 -13.35 -1.11
CA ALA A 26 -4.76 -14.26 -0.09
C ALA A 26 -5.70 -15.42 0.30
N GLY A 27 -6.99 -15.34 -0.05
CA GLY A 27 -7.98 -16.39 0.21
C GLY A 27 -8.14 -16.68 1.71
N LYS A 28 -7.84 -17.91 2.14
CA LYS A 28 -7.92 -18.33 3.56
C LYS A 28 -6.61 -18.11 4.34
N SER A 29 -5.53 -17.68 3.68
CA SER A 29 -4.26 -17.43 4.36
C SER A 29 -4.35 -16.20 5.27
N ARG A 30 -3.39 -16.04 6.18
CA ARG A 30 -3.40 -14.98 7.21
C ARG A 30 -2.21 -14.03 7.04
N PRO A 31 -2.14 -13.25 5.95
CA PRO A 31 -0.96 -12.43 5.66
C PRO A 31 -0.83 -11.18 6.55
N LEU A 32 -1.90 -10.75 7.24
CA LEU A 32 -1.89 -9.54 8.06
C LEU A 32 -1.65 -9.88 9.54
N ASN A 33 -0.39 -9.92 9.96
CA ASN A 33 -0.01 -10.29 11.33
C ASN A 33 -0.57 -9.37 12.43
N VAL A 34 -0.94 -8.13 12.08
CA VAL A 34 -1.57 -7.17 13.01
C VAL A 34 -3.03 -7.52 13.33
N VAL A 35 -3.66 -8.41 12.56
CA VAL A 35 -5.09 -8.73 12.70
C VAL A 35 -5.28 -10.02 13.48
N ASN A 36 -6.17 -9.99 14.47
CA ASN A 36 -6.65 -11.20 15.13
C ASN A 36 -7.71 -11.92 14.26
N TYR A 37 -7.25 -12.83 13.39
CA TYR A 37 -8.12 -13.61 12.51
C TYR A 37 -9.14 -14.49 13.22
N ALA A 38 -8.98 -14.81 14.51
CA ALA A 38 -9.98 -15.58 15.26
C ALA A 38 -11.29 -14.80 15.45
N ARG A 39 -11.24 -13.47 15.37
CA ARG A 39 -12.41 -12.59 15.52
C ARG A 39 -12.99 -12.13 14.18
N VAL A 40 -12.36 -12.49 13.06
CA VAL A 40 -12.74 -12.04 11.73
C VAL A 40 -13.72 -13.03 11.10
N ASN A 41 -14.96 -12.58 10.88
CA ASN A 41 -16.02 -13.41 10.30
C ASN A 41 -15.83 -13.67 8.81
N ASP A 42 -15.35 -12.67 8.06
CA ASP A 42 -15.07 -12.78 6.62
C ASP A 42 -13.65 -12.31 6.29
N PRO A 43 -12.66 -13.23 6.31
CA PRO A 43 -11.28 -12.93 5.92
C PRO A 43 -11.15 -12.45 4.47
N SER A 44 -12.00 -12.93 3.57
CA SER A 44 -11.91 -12.58 2.14
C SER A 44 -12.34 -11.13 1.89
N ALA A 45 -13.34 -10.62 2.61
CA ALA A 45 -13.71 -9.22 2.58
C ALA A 45 -12.60 -8.32 3.16
N LEU A 46 -12.00 -8.71 4.29
CA LEU A 46 -10.86 -8.01 4.89
C LEU A 46 -9.68 -7.92 3.91
N HIS A 47 -9.30 -9.03 3.29
CA HIS A 47 -8.20 -9.10 2.32
C HIS A 47 -8.45 -8.24 1.09
N ARG A 48 -9.64 -8.32 0.49
CA ARG A 48 -10.01 -7.46 -0.66
C ARG A 48 -9.91 -5.99 -0.30
N TRP A 49 -10.42 -5.63 0.88
CA TRP A 49 -10.37 -4.24 1.36
C TRP A 49 -8.94 -3.78 1.64
N ALA A 50 -8.13 -4.58 2.33
CA ALA A 50 -6.74 -4.25 2.67
C ALA A 50 -5.86 -4.18 1.41
N GLY A 51 -6.00 -5.16 0.52
CA GLY A 51 -5.29 -5.19 -0.76
C GLY A 51 -5.64 -3.99 -1.66
N ASN A 52 -6.90 -3.54 -1.68
CA ASN A 52 -7.29 -2.31 -2.39
C ASN A 52 -6.62 -1.06 -1.81
N ARG A 53 -6.50 -0.98 -0.48
CA ARG A 53 -5.78 0.13 0.17
C ARG A 53 -4.28 0.08 -0.12
N LEU A 54 -3.67 -1.11 -0.09
CA LEU A 54 -2.27 -1.28 -0.47
C LEU A 54 -2.02 -0.89 -1.93
N ALA A 55 -2.97 -1.17 -2.83
CA ALA A 55 -2.88 -0.83 -4.25
C ALA A 55 -2.86 0.69 -4.53
N VAL A 56 -3.23 1.53 -3.57
CA VAL A 56 -3.06 2.99 -3.66
C VAL A 56 -1.57 3.36 -3.78
N LEU A 57 -0.69 2.65 -3.08
CA LEU A 57 0.74 2.93 -3.08
C LEU A 57 1.39 2.78 -4.46
N PRO A 58 1.34 1.61 -5.13
CA PRO A 58 1.95 1.47 -6.47
C PRO A 58 1.34 2.45 -7.49
N LEU A 59 0.05 2.79 -7.37
CA LEU A 59 -0.57 3.79 -8.23
C LEU A 59 0.02 5.19 -8.02
N LEU A 60 0.17 5.64 -6.78
CA LEU A 60 0.75 6.94 -6.47
C LEU A 60 2.26 6.99 -6.76
N PHE A 61 2.99 5.90 -6.56
CA PHE A 61 4.39 5.77 -6.98
C PHE A 61 4.54 5.84 -8.51
N LEU A 62 3.63 5.24 -9.27
CA LEU A 62 3.61 5.36 -10.73
C LEU A 62 3.38 6.82 -11.16
N ILE A 63 2.36 7.47 -10.62
CA ILE A 63 2.04 8.87 -10.95
C ILE A 63 3.20 9.79 -10.57
N SER A 64 3.73 9.66 -9.35
CA SER A 64 4.85 10.49 -8.88
C SER A 64 6.14 10.23 -9.66
N GLY A 65 6.44 8.98 -10.02
CA GLY A 65 7.57 8.63 -10.88
C GLY A 65 7.47 9.28 -12.27
N LEU A 66 6.29 9.20 -12.91
CA LEU A 66 6.04 9.85 -14.20
C LEU A 66 6.15 11.37 -14.11
N VAL A 67 5.59 11.99 -13.06
CA VAL A 67 5.73 13.44 -12.82
C VAL A 67 7.20 13.82 -12.62
N SER A 68 7.95 13.02 -11.87
CA SER A 68 9.37 13.25 -11.59
C SER A 68 10.25 13.11 -12.84
N LEU A 69 9.88 12.27 -13.81
CA LEU A 69 10.55 12.22 -15.11
C LEU A 69 10.36 13.52 -15.90
N HIS A 70 9.17 14.11 -15.87
CA HIS A 70 8.88 15.38 -16.55
C HIS A 70 9.41 16.60 -15.79
N LYS A 71 9.42 16.55 -14.46
CA LYS A 71 9.85 17.64 -13.58
C LYS A 71 10.79 17.12 -12.49
N PRO A 72 12.09 16.91 -12.82
CA PRO A 72 13.05 16.29 -11.91
C PRO A 72 13.24 17.05 -10.59
N SER A 73 13.03 18.37 -10.58
CA SER A 73 13.09 19.20 -9.36
C SER A 73 12.08 18.79 -8.28
N LEU A 74 10.97 18.14 -8.64
CA LEU A 74 9.94 17.69 -7.70
C LEU A 74 10.22 16.31 -7.09
N SER A 75 11.18 15.55 -7.63
CA SER A 75 11.37 14.14 -7.29
C SER A 75 11.58 13.89 -5.80
N ALA A 76 12.39 14.72 -5.14
CA ALA A 76 12.66 14.60 -3.71
C ALA A 76 11.42 14.89 -2.87
N ALA A 77 10.69 15.96 -3.17
CA ALA A 77 9.47 16.33 -2.45
C ALA A 77 8.37 15.26 -2.62
N LEU A 78 8.20 14.75 -3.83
CA LEU A 78 7.24 13.68 -4.12
C LEU A 78 7.63 12.37 -3.41
N LEU A 79 8.91 12.01 -3.39
CA LEU A 79 9.37 10.83 -2.66
C LEU A 79 9.08 10.95 -1.15
N THR A 80 9.37 12.10 -0.54
CA THR A 80 9.02 12.37 0.87
C THR A 80 7.53 12.24 1.12
N LEU A 81 6.69 12.80 0.25
CA LEU A 81 5.24 12.66 0.34
C LEU A 81 4.79 11.19 0.23
N MET A 82 5.43 10.40 -0.63
CA MET A 82 5.12 8.98 -0.77
C MET A 82 5.48 8.18 0.50
N ILE A 83 6.59 8.49 1.15
CA ILE A 83 6.96 7.87 2.43
C ILE A 83 5.89 8.14 3.50
N ILE A 84 5.42 9.39 3.61
CA ILE A 84 4.32 9.74 4.52
C ILE A 84 3.05 8.96 4.15
N THR A 85 2.74 8.86 2.85
CA THR A 85 1.57 8.13 2.36
C THR A 85 1.63 6.64 2.72
N MET A 86 2.81 6.01 2.69
CA MET A 86 3.00 4.63 3.14
C MET A 86 2.62 4.45 4.61
N LEU A 87 3.03 5.38 5.48
CA LEU A 87 2.66 5.37 6.90
C LEU A 87 1.15 5.50 7.08
N VAL A 88 0.52 6.43 6.35
CA VAL A 88 -0.94 6.63 6.39
C VAL A 88 -1.69 5.37 5.96
N VAL A 89 -1.24 4.70 4.89
CA VAL A 89 -1.85 3.44 4.43
C VAL A 89 -1.67 2.33 5.48
N ALA A 90 -0.49 2.21 6.09
CA ALA A 90 -0.23 1.23 7.13
C ALA A 90 -1.15 1.44 8.35
N VAL A 91 -1.24 2.66 8.86
CA VAL A 91 -2.14 3.03 9.96
C VAL A 91 -3.59 2.78 9.58
N SER A 92 -3.98 3.17 8.35
CA SER A 92 -5.33 2.96 7.86
C SER A 92 -5.72 1.48 7.80
N ILE A 93 -4.78 0.58 7.48
CA ILE A 93 -5.02 -0.86 7.46
C ILE A 93 -5.10 -1.39 8.89
N ALA A 94 -4.18 -0.99 9.78
CA ALA A 94 -4.17 -1.43 11.17
C ALA A 94 -5.49 -1.09 11.87
N VAL A 95 -5.87 0.20 11.89
CA VAL A 95 -7.11 0.68 12.52
C VAL A 95 -8.34 0.21 11.76
N GLY A 96 -8.35 0.36 10.43
CA GLY A 96 -9.52 0.04 9.64
C GLY A 96 -9.82 -1.45 9.51
N SER A 97 -8.91 -2.34 9.96
CA SER A 97 -9.15 -3.79 10.03
C SER A 97 -10.11 -4.16 11.16
N GLU A 98 -10.23 -3.32 12.20
CA GLU A 98 -11.06 -3.59 13.38
C GLU A 98 -12.54 -3.74 13.03
N LYS A 99 -13.02 -3.04 11.99
CA LYS A 99 -14.41 -3.14 11.52
C LYS A 99 -14.82 -4.53 11.00
N PHE A 100 -13.84 -5.41 10.74
CA PHE A 100 -14.08 -6.79 10.32
C PHE A 100 -14.04 -7.77 11.49
N GLN A 101 -13.66 -7.30 12.69
CA GLN A 101 -13.66 -8.09 13.90
C GLN A 101 -15.04 -8.02 14.56
N SER A 102 -15.50 -9.13 15.11
CA SER A 102 -16.67 -9.15 15.98
C SER A 102 -16.40 -8.30 17.22
N ALA A 103 -17.41 -7.54 17.69
CA ALA A 103 -17.33 -6.77 18.93
C ALA A 103 -16.82 -7.66 20.09
N PRO A 104 -16.11 -7.08 21.08
CA PRO A 104 -15.56 -7.85 22.20
C PRO A 104 -16.60 -8.66 22.95
#